data_AF-A0A2D7YQ16-F1
#
_entry.id   AF-A0A2D7YQ16-F1
#
_cell.length_a   1.000
_cell.length_b   1.000
_cell.length_c   1.000
_cell.angle_alpha   90.00
_cell.angle_beta   90.00
_cell.angle_gamma   90.00
#
_symmetry.space_group_name_H-M   'P 1'
#
loop_
_entity.id
_entity.type
_entity.pdbx_description
1 polymer ?
#
loop_
_entity_poly.entity_id
_entity_poly.type
_entity_poly.pdbx_seq_one_letter_code
_entity_poly.pdbx_strand_id
1 'polypeptide(L)'
;MSDWTIEHAEELYGVNRWGAGYFSIGDNGNIKIAPNHRYPDITIDMNDVVDEIKAEGIEFPAVIRFHDILRSQVEIINETFAQVISDADYHGKYCGVFPIKVNQMREVVEEIMDAGEPYDYGLEAGSKPELMAVLAYNDNPNALTILNGYKDKDYLTLALLGRQLRRKMIIVIEKYSELEMLIPLAKKLGVEPMIGLRSKMMVRSSGKWAGSSGDRAKFGLSIAEILNVVQRLRDEDMLHCAKLLHFHIGSQLSDIRKIKEAVTEGARLYAKLVQEGVPLEYLDIGGGLGIDYDGTSSTTDSSRNYSTEEYVADVVWGVKQICDLEKVAHPNIVSESGRAMTAHHSCVVTNIVGEIKPAGTEFDVSASDDEHILVKNMRELYQSGDQYHPQERYNDAAGYKQNAYEAFKLGILSLPEMAKLDTMYWRILTEIHQSLDEENQFIQELEELEDMLASQYLCNFSIFQSAADTWAIGQVLPIVPISRLNEQPEVRCSIADITCDSDGKLSKYIEGTEISDNIPMHALRKGEDYHVGMFLTGAYQDVMGDMHNLFGRLTEVHVYCHDDEPGDFYIEEVVPGTSAEKVLTTMQYNTESMAKTIKKQIDRQVRKGSLAPREGVRWTNFYEKCLAGSTYLSVD
;
A
#
# COMPACT_ATOMS: atom_id res chain seq x y z
N MET A 1 -25.10 22.70 18.43
CA MET A 1 -23.85 22.11 17.90
C MET A 1 -23.29 21.29 19.03
N SER A 2 -23.22 19.97 18.89
CA SER A 2 -22.49 19.15 19.86
C SER A 2 -21.02 19.56 19.77
N ASP A 3 -20.34 19.65 20.92
CA ASP A 3 -18.90 19.86 20.94
C ASP A 3 -18.25 18.63 20.27
N TRP A 4 -17.37 18.85 19.28
CA TRP A 4 -16.63 17.78 18.62
C TRP A 4 -15.76 17.02 19.62
N THR A 5 -15.65 15.71 19.45
CA THR A 5 -14.89 14.83 20.35
C THR A 5 -14.09 13.81 19.56
N ILE A 6 -13.19 13.10 20.23
CA ILE A 6 -12.39 12.02 19.64
C ILE A 6 -13.28 10.89 19.13
N GLU A 7 -14.40 10.60 19.78
CA GLU A 7 -15.36 9.61 19.30
C GLU A 7 -15.93 9.98 17.93
N HIS A 8 -16.22 11.27 17.68
CA HIS A 8 -16.66 11.73 16.37
C HIS A 8 -15.56 11.57 15.30
N ALA A 9 -14.30 11.85 15.66
CA ALA A 9 -13.17 11.63 14.76
C ALA A 9 -12.95 10.14 14.47
N GLU A 10 -13.15 9.26 15.45
CA GLU A 10 -13.08 7.82 15.26
C GLU A 10 -14.25 7.29 14.41
N GLU A 11 -15.46 7.81 14.59
CA GLU A 11 -16.59 7.51 13.71
C GLU A 11 -16.31 7.93 12.27
N LEU A 12 -15.68 9.09 12.07
CA LEU A 12 -15.34 9.63 10.76
C LEU A 12 -14.20 8.87 10.07
N TYR A 13 -13.05 8.74 10.74
CA TYR A 13 -11.82 8.22 10.13
C TYR A 13 -11.60 6.72 10.35
N GLY A 14 -12.28 6.12 11.32
CA GLY A 14 -12.24 4.67 11.60
C GLY A 14 -10.88 4.14 12.05
N VAL A 15 -10.04 4.96 12.68
CA VAL A 15 -8.65 4.63 13.00
C VAL A 15 -8.53 3.33 13.77
N ASN A 16 -9.35 3.09 14.79
CA ASN A 16 -9.33 1.84 15.54
C ASN A 16 -9.76 0.63 14.70
N ARG A 17 -10.66 0.83 13.72
CA ARG A 17 -11.20 -0.26 12.89
C ARG A 17 -10.15 -0.83 11.95
N TRP A 18 -9.50 0.02 11.14
CA TRP A 18 -8.42 -0.42 10.23
C TRP A 18 -7.06 -0.54 10.94
N GLY A 19 -6.88 0.16 12.06
CA GLY A 19 -5.65 0.18 12.84
C GLY A 19 -5.32 -1.14 13.55
N ALA A 20 -6.29 -2.04 13.70
CA ALA A 20 -6.12 -3.39 14.25
C ALA A 20 -5.43 -3.44 15.63
N GLY A 21 -5.61 -2.38 16.42
CA GLY A 21 -4.97 -2.19 17.72
C GLY A 21 -3.56 -1.62 17.68
N TYR A 22 -2.96 -1.42 16.50
CA TYR A 22 -1.67 -0.74 16.31
C TYR A 22 -1.80 0.78 16.20
N PHE A 23 -2.93 1.26 15.68
CA PHE A 23 -3.20 2.69 15.55
C PHE A 23 -4.53 3.02 16.23
N SER A 24 -4.55 4.13 16.95
CA SER A 24 -5.72 4.70 17.61
C SER A 24 -5.61 6.22 17.70
N ILE A 25 -6.65 6.91 18.14
CA ILE A 25 -6.61 8.35 18.39
C ILE A 25 -6.42 8.57 19.90
N GLY A 26 -5.37 9.31 20.28
CA GLY A 26 -5.09 9.66 21.67
C GLY A 26 -5.96 10.82 22.18
N ASP A 27 -6.02 10.97 23.50
CA ASP A 27 -6.80 12.03 24.20
C ASP A 27 -6.38 13.47 23.81
N ASN A 28 -5.16 13.62 23.28
CA ASN A 28 -4.62 14.89 22.78
C ASN A 28 -5.01 15.18 21.31
N GLY A 29 -5.70 14.26 20.63
CA GLY A 29 -6.07 14.38 19.21
C GLY A 29 -4.97 13.97 18.23
N ASN A 30 -3.91 13.32 18.69
CA ASN A 30 -2.85 12.76 17.83
C ASN A 30 -3.09 11.27 17.55
N ILE A 31 -2.52 10.78 16.46
CA ILE A 31 -2.45 9.33 16.22
C ILE A 31 -1.50 8.72 17.26
N LYS A 32 -1.99 7.69 17.94
CA LYS A 32 -1.26 6.88 18.91
C LYS A 32 -0.87 5.56 18.26
N ILE A 33 0.41 5.20 18.34
CA ILE A 33 0.93 3.93 17.84
C ILE A 33 1.13 2.99 19.03
N ALA A 34 0.57 1.79 18.98
CA ALA A 34 0.88 0.70 19.90
C ALA A 34 1.77 -0.31 19.17
N PRO A 35 3.08 -0.36 19.48
CA PRO A 35 4.04 -1.24 18.80
C PRO A 35 3.62 -2.72 18.81
N ASN A 36 3.01 -3.16 19.91
CA ASN A 36 2.42 -4.48 20.04
C ASN A 36 1.04 -4.37 20.68
N HIS A 37 -0.01 -4.68 19.92
CA HIS A 37 -1.40 -4.55 20.38
C HIS A 37 -1.81 -5.48 21.55
N ARG A 38 -0.96 -6.44 21.95
CA ARG A 38 -1.14 -7.24 23.18
C ARG A 38 -0.73 -6.47 24.44
N TYR A 39 0.04 -5.40 24.29
CA TYR A 39 0.51 -4.51 25.34
C TYR A 39 0.07 -3.06 25.04
N PRO A 40 -1.24 -2.78 25.03
CA PRO A 40 -1.79 -1.49 24.57
C PRO A 40 -1.42 -0.28 25.47
N ASP A 41 -0.83 -0.54 26.63
CA ASP A 41 -0.34 0.50 27.54
C ASP A 41 0.99 1.12 27.06
N ILE A 42 1.77 0.40 26.24
CA ILE A 42 3.02 0.89 25.64
C ILE A 42 2.67 1.56 24.32
N THR A 43 2.92 2.87 24.22
CA THR A 43 2.49 3.63 23.05
C THR A 43 3.38 4.81 22.74
N ILE A 44 3.44 5.14 21.45
CA ILE A 44 4.20 6.25 20.89
C ILE A 44 3.21 7.28 20.34
N ASP A 45 3.46 8.57 20.58
CA ASP A 45 2.70 9.65 19.96
C ASP A 45 3.27 9.98 18.57
N MET A 46 2.44 9.96 17.53
CA MET A 46 2.88 10.22 16.16
C MET A 46 3.45 11.63 15.98
N ASN A 47 2.94 12.63 16.71
CA ASN A 47 3.43 13.99 16.57
C ASN A 47 4.82 14.15 17.20
N ASP A 48 5.10 13.44 18.30
CA ASP A 48 6.44 13.41 18.90
C ASP A 48 7.46 12.80 17.91
N VAL A 49 7.09 11.73 17.19
CA VAL A 49 7.91 11.14 16.10
C VAL A 49 8.18 12.16 15.00
N VAL A 50 7.14 12.90 14.57
CA VAL A 50 7.30 13.94 13.53
C VAL A 50 8.20 15.08 14.00
N ASP A 51 8.09 15.49 15.26
CA ASP A 51 8.93 16.55 15.83
C ASP A 51 10.40 16.11 15.94
N GLU A 52 10.67 14.84 16.29
CA GLU A 52 12.04 14.29 16.31
C GLU A 52 12.64 14.18 14.91
N ILE A 53 11.87 13.69 13.93
CA ILE A 53 12.28 13.64 12.51
C ILE A 53 12.73 15.03 12.03
N LYS A 54 11.96 16.08 12.37
CA LYS A 54 12.31 17.46 12.04
C LYS A 54 13.54 17.95 12.80
N ALA A 55 13.69 17.57 14.07
CA ALA A 55 14.85 17.94 14.87
C ALA A 55 16.16 17.35 14.32
N GLU A 56 16.10 16.15 13.73
CA GLU A 56 17.19 15.51 12.99
C GLU A 56 17.44 16.12 11.60
N GLY A 57 16.64 17.11 11.19
CA GLY A 57 16.77 17.81 9.91
C GLY A 57 16.28 17.00 8.71
N ILE A 58 15.40 16.04 8.94
CA ILE A 58 14.77 15.24 7.88
C ILE A 58 13.52 15.97 7.41
N GLU A 59 13.41 16.15 6.10
CA GLU A 59 12.27 16.82 5.46
C GLU A 59 11.17 15.81 5.09
N PHE A 60 9.91 16.25 5.15
CA PHE A 60 8.78 15.51 4.60
C PHE A 60 8.63 15.80 3.09
N PRO A 61 8.18 14.82 2.29
CA PRO A 61 7.59 13.53 2.66
C PRO A 61 8.60 12.47 3.14
N ALA A 62 8.16 11.63 4.08
CA ALA A 62 8.94 10.51 4.62
C ALA A 62 8.08 9.25 4.80
N VAL A 63 8.72 8.08 4.68
CA VAL A 63 8.16 6.79 5.10
C VAL A 63 8.60 6.54 6.53
N ILE A 64 7.65 6.32 7.43
CA ILE A 64 7.92 5.95 8.82
C ILE A 64 7.62 4.46 8.96
N ARG A 65 8.62 3.70 9.42
CA ARG A 65 8.50 2.27 9.71
C ARG A 65 8.58 2.01 11.21
N PHE A 66 7.56 1.38 11.74
CA PHE A 66 7.49 0.89 13.12
C PHE A 66 7.89 -0.58 13.14
N HIS A 67 9.18 -0.86 13.32
CA HIS A 67 9.71 -2.22 13.20
C HIS A 67 9.17 -3.17 14.27
N ASP A 68 8.86 -2.67 15.48
CA ASP A 68 8.19 -3.46 16.51
C ASP A 68 6.85 -4.05 16.06
N ILE A 69 6.13 -3.40 15.14
CA ILE A 69 4.90 -3.95 14.55
C ILE A 69 5.21 -5.17 13.68
N LEU A 70 6.34 -5.18 12.94
CA LEU A 70 6.77 -6.37 12.20
C LEU A 70 7.08 -7.51 13.18
N ARG A 71 7.85 -7.22 14.24
CA ARG A 71 8.22 -8.20 15.27
C ARG A 71 6.97 -8.80 15.91
N SER A 72 6.04 -7.95 16.33
CA SER A 72 4.80 -8.39 16.96
C SER A 72 3.98 -9.26 16.02
N GLN A 73 3.83 -8.90 14.74
CA GLN A 73 3.07 -9.69 13.77
C GLN A 73 3.65 -11.10 13.60
N VAL A 74 4.99 -11.22 13.55
CA VAL A 74 5.68 -12.52 13.49
C VAL A 74 5.41 -13.33 14.75
N GLU A 75 5.54 -12.74 15.95
CA GLU A 75 5.26 -13.43 17.21
C GLU A 75 3.80 -13.88 17.29
N ILE A 76 2.86 -12.96 17.03
CA ILE A 76 1.42 -13.17 17.15
C ILE A 76 0.97 -14.33 16.27
N ILE A 77 1.36 -14.36 14.99
CA ILE A 77 0.92 -15.43 14.10
C ILE A 77 1.45 -16.80 14.55
N ASN A 78 2.74 -16.89 14.92
CA ASN A 78 3.34 -18.15 15.33
C ASN A 78 2.74 -18.68 16.64
N GLU A 79 2.57 -17.81 17.64
CA GLU A 79 1.98 -18.20 18.92
C GLU A 79 0.50 -18.55 18.80
N THR A 80 -0.25 -17.85 17.92
CA THR A 80 -1.66 -18.18 17.67
C THR A 80 -1.78 -19.57 17.04
N PHE A 81 -0.94 -19.89 16.05
CA PHE A 81 -0.88 -21.25 15.51
C PHE A 81 -0.48 -22.29 16.56
N ALA A 82 0.53 -22.01 17.39
CA ALA A 82 0.97 -22.93 18.44
C ALA A 82 -0.14 -23.23 19.46
N GLN A 83 -0.86 -22.18 19.89
CA GLN A 83 -1.99 -22.31 20.81
C GLN A 83 -3.12 -23.15 20.20
N VAL A 84 -3.55 -22.82 18.98
CA VAL A 84 -4.63 -23.53 18.29
C VAL A 84 -4.25 -24.99 17.98
N ILE A 85 -3.00 -25.26 17.61
CA ILE A 85 -2.48 -26.62 17.41
C ILE A 85 -2.57 -27.43 18.71
N SER A 86 -2.18 -26.84 19.83
CA SER A 86 -2.29 -27.46 21.15
C SER A 86 -3.75 -27.75 21.51
N ASP A 87 -4.63 -26.75 21.36
CA ASP A 87 -6.06 -26.87 21.70
C ASP A 87 -6.79 -27.90 20.83
N ALA A 88 -6.35 -28.05 19.57
CA ALA A 88 -6.92 -28.99 18.62
C ALA A 88 -6.34 -30.41 18.77
N ASP A 89 -5.34 -30.67 19.62
CA ASP A 89 -4.58 -31.93 19.65
C ASP A 89 -4.06 -32.30 18.24
N TYR A 90 -3.48 -31.30 17.56
CA TYR A 90 -2.93 -31.45 16.24
C TYR A 90 -1.45 -31.88 16.31
N HIS A 91 -1.12 -33.02 15.71
CA HIS A 91 0.23 -33.60 15.83
C HIS A 91 1.32 -33.00 14.91
N GLY A 92 0.94 -32.17 13.94
CA GLY A 92 1.89 -31.43 13.11
C GLY A 92 2.30 -30.09 13.74
N LYS A 93 3.27 -29.40 13.13
CA LYS A 93 3.75 -28.09 13.57
C LYS A 93 3.31 -26.99 12.61
N TYR A 94 3.37 -25.74 13.06
CA TYR A 94 3.34 -24.59 12.16
C TYR A 94 4.76 -24.19 11.73
N CYS A 95 4.92 -23.79 10.48
CA CYS A 95 6.14 -23.22 9.93
C CYS A 95 5.76 -22.00 9.09
N GLY A 96 5.84 -20.80 9.67
CA GLY A 96 5.58 -19.57 8.93
C GLY A 96 6.71 -19.24 7.95
N VAL A 97 6.35 -18.66 6.82
CA VAL A 97 7.29 -18.29 5.74
C VAL A 97 6.94 -16.90 5.24
N PHE A 98 7.92 -15.99 5.17
CA PHE A 98 7.72 -14.67 4.60
C PHE A 98 8.01 -14.65 3.10
N PRO A 99 7.00 -14.40 2.24
CA PRO A 99 7.22 -14.22 0.82
C PRO A 99 7.78 -12.82 0.54
N ILE A 100 9.08 -12.74 0.25
CA ILE A 100 9.78 -11.46 0.09
C ILE A 100 9.22 -10.62 -1.05
N LYS A 101 8.46 -11.22 -1.98
CA LYS A 101 7.73 -10.50 -3.04
C LYS A 101 6.83 -9.37 -2.53
N VAL A 102 6.38 -9.45 -1.28
CA VAL A 102 5.51 -8.45 -0.65
C VAL A 102 6.32 -7.21 -0.25
N ASN A 103 7.52 -7.41 0.29
CA ASN A 103 8.46 -6.34 0.59
C ASN A 103 9.90 -6.91 0.62
N GLN A 104 10.70 -6.61 -0.42
CA GLN A 104 12.09 -7.08 -0.54
C GLN A 104 13.10 -6.12 0.11
N MET A 105 12.66 -5.07 0.81
CA MET A 105 13.59 -4.19 1.51
C MET A 105 14.41 -5.00 2.50
N ARG A 106 15.71 -4.71 2.55
CA ARG A 106 16.67 -5.50 3.33
C ARG A 106 16.29 -5.46 4.80
N GLU A 107 16.07 -4.26 5.30
CA GLU A 107 15.66 -3.91 6.65
C GLU A 107 14.38 -4.66 7.08
N VAL A 108 13.36 -4.73 6.22
CA VAL A 108 12.12 -5.48 6.51
C VAL A 108 12.39 -6.99 6.58
N VAL A 109 13.21 -7.52 5.66
CA VAL A 109 13.55 -8.95 5.65
C VAL A 109 14.43 -9.31 6.86
N GLU A 110 15.42 -8.49 7.20
CA GLU A 110 16.29 -8.67 8.37
C GLU A 110 15.45 -8.67 9.65
N GLU A 111 14.54 -7.72 9.82
CA GLU A 111 13.68 -7.61 11.01
C GLU A 111 12.75 -8.80 11.18
N ILE A 112 12.10 -9.25 10.10
CA ILE A 112 11.23 -10.44 10.13
C ILE A 112 12.03 -11.71 10.45
N MET A 113 13.25 -11.82 9.95
CA MET A 113 14.11 -12.98 10.22
C MET A 113 14.61 -13.00 11.67
N ASP A 114 14.99 -11.85 12.22
CA ASP A 114 15.40 -11.71 13.61
C ASP A 114 14.26 -12.06 14.58
N ALA A 115 13.08 -11.45 14.41
CA ALA A 115 11.89 -11.78 15.19
C ALA A 115 11.42 -13.24 14.99
N GLY A 116 11.71 -13.79 13.81
CA GLY A 116 11.34 -15.16 13.43
C GLY A 116 12.29 -16.25 13.93
N GLU A 117 13.48 -15.90 14.45
CA GLU A 117 14.49 -16.89 14.86
C GLU A 117 13.96 -17.93 15.87
N PRO A 118 13.22 -17.55 16.93
CA PRO A 118 12.68 -18.51 17.91
C PRO A 118 11.69 -19.53 17.31
N TYR A 119 11.14 -19.22 16.13
CA TYR A 119 10.07 -19.98 15.47
C TYR A 119 10.55 -20.76 14.23
N ASP A 120 11.85 -20.71 13.91
CA ASP A 120 12.40 -21.20 12.63
C ASP A 120 11.66 -20.59 11.41
N TYR A 121 11.31 -19.30 11.48
CA TYR A 121 10.56 -18.63 10.43
C TYR A 121 11.33 -18.61 9.11
N GLY A 122 10.64 -18.97 8.03
CA GLY A 122 11.25 -19.15 6.71
C GLY A 122 11.10 -17.97 5.76
N LEU A 123 11.70 -18.08 4.58
CA LEU A 123 11.52 -17.14 3.46
C LEU A 123 11.00 -17.85 2.20
N GLU A 124 10.21 -17.14 1.40
CA GLU A 124 9.77 -17.59 0.07
C GLU A 124 10.32 -16.67 -1.02
N ALA A 125 10.78 -17.29 -2.11
CA ALA A 125 11.25 -16.60 -3.30
C ALA A 125 10.45 -17.05 -4.53
N GLY A 126 9.86 -16.08 -5.23
CA GLY A 126 9.09 -16.28 -6.45
C GLY A 126 9.89 -16.06 -7.74
N SER A 127 11.17 -15.65 -7.64
CA SER A 127 12.02 -15.38 -8.81
C SER A 127 13.51 -15.63 -8.54
N LYS A 128 14.33 -15.66 -9.60
CA LYS A 128 15.78 -15.89 -9.48
C LYS A 128 16.51 -14.82 -8.65
N PRO A 129 16.26 -13.50 -8.83
CA PRO A 129 16.86 -12.48 -7.97
C PRO A 129 16.41 -12.59 -6.51
N GLU A 130 15.13 -12.89 -6.28
CA GLU A 130 14.62 -13.13 -4.92
C GLU A 130 15.30 -14.33 -4.27
N LEU A 131 15.51 -15.43 -4.99
CA LEU A 131 16.27 -16.58 -4.51
C LEU A 131 17.71 -16.20 -4.13
N MET A 132 18.35 -15.32 -4.88
CA MET A 132 19.70 -14.85 -4.53
C MET A 132 19.71 -14.08 -3.21
N ALA A 133 18.71 -13.24 -2.96
CA ALA A 133 18.54 -12.55 -1.69
C ALA A 133 18.24 -13.55 -0.55
N VAL A 134 17.24 -14.43 -0.73
CA VAL A 134 16.88 -15.44 0.27
C VAL A 134 18.05 -16.36 0.63
N LEU A 135 18.87 -16.76 -0.36
CA LEU A 135 20.09 -17.54 -0.10
C LEU A 135 21.13 -16.77 0.71
N ALA A 136 21.15 -15.44 0.66
CA ALA A 136 22.04 -14.64 1.48
C ALA A 136 21.52 -14.49 2.93
N TYR A 137 20.22 -14.23 3.09
CA TYR A 137 19.63 -13.83 4.38
C TYR A 137 19.00 -14.97 5.20
N ASN A 138 18.53 -16.06 4.59
CA ASN A 138 18.02 -17.20 5.35
C ASN A 138 19.15 -18.22 5.59
N ASP A 139 19.87 -18.06 6.69
CA ASP A 139 20.94 -18.95 7.11
C ASP A 139 20.55 -19.98 8.18
N ASN A 140 19.37 -19.85 8.78
CA ASN A 140 18.82 -20.85 9.70
C ASN A 140 18.59 -22.20 8.96
N PRO A 141 19.31 -23.27 9.34
CA PRO A 141 19.19 -24.58 8.67
C PRO A 141 17.85 -25.28 8.92
N ASN A 142 17.11 -24.89 9.96
CA ASN A 142 15.81 -25.44 10.30
C ASN A 142 14.66 -24.72 9.60
N ALA A 143 14.85 -23.45 9.25
CA ALA A 143 13.86 -22.64 8.56
C ALA A 143 13.60 -23.15 7.14
N LEU A 144 12.35 -23.05 6.68
CA LEU A 144 11.99 -23.40 5.32
C LEU A 144 12.41 -22.30 4.35
N THR A 145 12.88 -22.71 3.18
CA THR A 145 12.96 -21.82 2.01
C THR A 145 12.06 -22.37 0.92
N ILE A 146 10.96 -21.68 0.62
CA ILE A 146 9.99 -22.08 -0.39
C ILE A 146 10.31 -21.39 -1.72
N LEU A 147 10.38 -22.16 -2.81
CA LEU A 147 10.82 -21.69 -4.11
C LEU A 147 9.73 -21.84 -5.16
N ASN A 148 9.00 -20.75 -5.41
CA ASN A 148 7.92 -20.67 -6.39
C ASN A 148 8.37 -19.95 -7.66
N GLY A 149 7.41 -19.77 -8.59
CA GLY A 149 7.60 -19.04 -9.84
C GLY A 149 8.29 -19.86 -10.92
N TYR A 150 8.59 -19.21 -12.05
CA TYR A 150 9.18 -19.90 -13.20
C TYR A 150 10.67 -20.18 -12.99
N LYS A 151 11.08 -21.44 -13.15
CA LYS A 151 12.45 -21.88 -12.82
C LYS A 151 13.22 -22.25 -14.08
N ASP A 152 14.25 -21.46 -14.38
CA ASP A 152 15.26 -21.83 -15.37
C ASP A 152 16.34 -22.73 -14.74
N LYS A 153 17.30 -23.16 -15.55
CA LYS A 153 18.39 -24.03 -15.10
C LYS A 153 19.26 -23.37 -14.01
N ASP A 154 19.50 -22.06 -14.11
CA ASP A 154 20.32 -21.34 -13.14
C ASP A 154 19.61 -21.25 -11.79
N TYR A 155 18.30 -20.95 -11.81
CA TYR A 155 17.43 -20.99 -10.62
C TYR A 155 17.53 -22.37 -9.95
N LEU A 156 17.31 -23.46 -10.70
CA LEU A 156 17.37 -24.82 -10.12
C LEU A 156 18.77 -25.16 -9.59
N THR A 157 19.83 -24.66 -10.24
CA THR A 157 21.21 -24.84 -9.77
C THR A 157 21.46 -24.09 -8.46
N LEU A 158 20.96 -22.86 -8.32
CA LEU A 158 21.01 -22.08 -7.08
C LEU A 158 20.20 -22.75 -5.95
N ALA A 159 19.04 -23.31 -6.26
CA ALA A 159 18.24 -24.06 -5.30
C ALA A 159 18.99 -25.29 -4.76
N LEU A 160 19.67 -26.03 -5.66
CA LEU A 160 20.51 -27.17 -5.28
C LEU A 160 21.78 -26.74 -4.53
N LEU A 161 22.33 -25.55 -4.81
CA LEU A 161 23.40 -24.97 -4.00
C LEU A 161 22.93 -24.78 -2.54
N GLY A 162 21.73 -24.23 -2.31
CA GLY A 162 21.18 -24.11 -0.95
C GLY A 162 21.02 -25.47 -0.26
N ARG A 163 20.62 -26.52 -1.00
CA ARG A 163 20.61 -27.91 -0.48
C ARG A 163 22.01 -28.42 -0.12
N GLN A 164 23.02 -28.12 -0.95
CA GLN A 164 24.42 -28.45 -0.66
C GLN A 164 24.93 -27.75 0.61
N LEU A 165 24.42 -26.57 0.90
CA LEU A 165 24.64 -25.82 2.15
C LEU A 165 23.81 -26.36 3.34
N ARG A 166 23.12 -27.50 3.17
CA ARG A 166 22.31 -28.18 4.18
C ARG A 166 21.07 -27.41 4.65
N ARG A 167 20.55 -26.49 3.84
CA ARG A 167 19.32 -25.74 4.12
C ARG A 167 18.08 -26.45 3.57
N LYS A 168 16.90 -26.23 4.17
CA LYS A 168 15.62 -26.81 3.72
C LYS A 168 15.04 -26.04 2.53
N MET A 169 15.65 -26.21 1.35
CA MET A 169 15.20 -25.59 0.10
C MET A 169 14.13 -26.46 -0.57
N ILE A 170 12.86 -26.04 -0.52
CA ILE A 170 11.75 -26.75 -1.17
C ILE A 170 11.50 -26.16 -2.55
N ILE A 171 11.86 -26.91 -3.59
CA ILE A 171 11.64 -26.56 -4.99
C ILE A 171 10.21 -26.94 -5.35
N VAL A 172 9.30 -25.96 -5.39
CA VAL A 172 7.89 -26.21 -5.70
C VAL A 172 7.71 -26.36 -7.21
N ILE A 173 7.36 -27.55 -7.67
CA ILE A 173 7.10 -27.82 -9.09
C ILE A 173 5.75 -27.25 -9.46
N GLU A 174 5.77 -26.26 -10.36
CA GLU A 174 4.56 -25.57 -10.84
C GLU A 174 4.20 -25.98 -12.27
N LYS A 175 5.16 -26.58 -12.99
CA LYS A 175 5.01 -27.12 -14.35
C LYS A 175 5.78 -28.43 -14.47
N TYR A 176 5.20 -29.41 -15.15
CA TYR A 176 5.83 -30.72 -15.32
C TYR A 176 7.24 -30.65 -15.94
N SER A 177 7.47 -29.72 -16.89
CA SER A 177 8.79 -29.51 -17.52
C SER A 177 9.89 -29.10 -16.54
N GLU A 178 9.55 -28.50 -15.39
CA GLU A 178 10.54 -28.15 -14.36
C GLU A 178 11.14 -29.42 -13.73
N LEU A 179 10.33 -30.47 -13.56
CA LEU A 179 10.80 -31.77 -13.05
C LEU A 179 11.78 -32.43 -14.03
N GLU A 180 11.50 -32.34 -15.34
CA GLU A 180 12.36 -32.89 -16.39
C GLU A 180 13.74 -32.21 -16.43
N MET A 181 13.83 -30.96 -16.00
CA MET A 181 15.10 -30.24 -15.83
C MET A 181 15.77 -30.55 -14.49
N LEU A 182 15.00 -30.63 -13.41
CA LEU A 182 15.51 -30.80 -12.05
C LEU A 182 16.18 -32.15 -11.84
N ILE A 183 15.55 -33.26 -12.28
CA ILE A 183 16.06 -34.61 -12.02
C ILE A 183 17.47 -34.82 -12.62
N PRO A 184 17.72 -34.56 -13.92
CA PRO A 184 19.05 -34.72 -14.50
C PRO A 184 20.09 -33.80 -13.86
N LEU A 185 19.69 -32.58 -13.49
CA LEU A 185 20.57 -31.61 -12.85
C LEU A 185 20.98 -32.07 -11.44
N ALA A 186 20.03 -32.50 -10.62
CA ALA A 186 20.25 -33.07 -9.30
C ALA A 186 21.20 -34.28 -9.35
N LYS A 187 20.95 -35.22 -10.26
CA LYS A 187 21.82 -36.39 -10.47
C LYS A 187 23.23 -36.01 -10.91
N LYS A 188 23.35 -35.03 -11.82
CA LYS A 188 24.65 -34.52 -12.28
C LYS A 188 25.45 -33.88 -11.15
N LEU A 189 24.79 -33.14 -10.26
CA LEU A 189 25.44 -32.44 -9.15
C LEU A 189 25.62 -33.33 -7.90
N GLY A 190 24.97 -34.50 -7.85
CA GLY A 190 25.01 -35.39 -6.69
C GLY A 190 24.28 -34.81 -5.48
N VAL A 191 23.27 -33.96 -5.70
CA VAL A 191 22.51 -33.28 -4.65
C VAL A 191 21.06 -33.73 -4.69
N GLU A 192 20.54 -34.23 -3.57
CA GLU A 192 19.12 -34.60 -3.46
C GLU A 192 18.23 -33.35 -3.27
N PRO A 193 17.26 -33.11 -4.17
CA PRO A 193 16.33 -32.01 -4.04
C PRO A 193 15.28 -32.31 -2.95
N MET A 194 14.75 -31.26 -2.33
CA MET A 194 13.43 -31.34 -1.68
C MET A 194 12.41 -30.74 -2.64
N ILE A 195 11.36 -31.49 -2.95
CA ILE A 195 10.39 -31.19 -3.99
C ILE A 195 9.05 -30.88 -3.35
N GLY A 196 8.48 -29.72 -3.71
CA GLY A 196 7.09 -29.38 -3.47
C GLY A 196 6.25 -29.60 -4.73
N LEU A 197 4.95 -29.82 -4.58
CA LEU A 197 4.01 -29.96 -5.68
C LEU A 197 2.94 -28.87 -5.55
N ARG A 198 2.87 -27.94 -6.50
CA ARG A 198 1.80 -26.93 -6.50
C ARG A 198 0.57 -27.48 -7.21
N SER A 199 -0.56 -27.60 -6.52
CA SER A 199 -1.82 -27.98 -7.15
C SER A 199 -2.57 -26.78 -7.71
N LYS A 200 -3.26 -26.99 -8.84
CA LYS A 200 -4.38 -26.13 -9.24
C LYS A 200 -5.58 -26.45 -8.36
N MET A 201 -6.24 -25.41 -7.85
CA MET A 201 -7.44 -25.53 -7.02
C MET A 201 -8.69 -25.32 -7.88
N MET A 202 -9.76 -26.07 -7.59
CA MET A 202 -11.07 -25.83 -8.18
C MET A 202 -11.75 -24.62 -7.54
N VAL A 203 -11.52 -24.41 -6.24
CA VAL A 203 -11.97 -23.21 -5.52
C VAL A 203 -11.37 -21.97 -6.19
N ARG A 204 -12.24 -21.00 -6.51
CA ARG A 204 -11.86 -19.71 -7.10
C ARG A 204 -11.86 -18.62 -6.04
N SER A 205 -10.86 -17.75 -6.09
CA SER A 205 -10.87 -16.46 -5.40
C SER A 205 -11.77 -15.45 -6.10
N SER A 206 -12.32 -14.52 -5.31
CA SER A 206 -13.05 -13.35 -5.76
C SER A 206 -12.18 -12.09 -5.69
N GLY A 207 -12.66 -10.97 -6.23
CA GLY A 207 -11.99 -9.67 -6.15
C GLY A 207 -10.83 -9.49 -7.12
N LYS A 208 -9.98 -8.49 -6.82
CA LYS A 208 -8.89 -8.01 -7.70
C LYS A 208 -7.84 -9.08 -8.07
N TRP A 209 -7.72 -10.15 -7.27
CA TRP A 209 -6.74 -11.23 -7.46
C TRP A 209 -7.36 -12.57 -7.91
N ALA A 210 -8.60 -12.57 -8.43
CA ALA A 210 -9.32 -13.77 -8.86
C ALA A 210 -8.57 -14.66 -9.90
N GLY A 211 -7.63 -14.09 -10.66
CA GLY A 211 -6.85 -14.81 -11.68
C GLY A 211 -5.81 -15.81 -11.15
N SER A 212 -5.55 -15.81 -9.83
CA SER A 212 -4.52 -16.67 -9.21
C SER A 212 -4.95 -18.12 -8.99
N SER A 213 -6.23 -18.48 -9.23
CA SER A 213 -6.81 -19.81 -8.97
C SER A 213 -7.65 -20.33 -10.15
N GLY A 214 -8.05 -21.61 -10.11
CA GLY A 214 -8.82 -22.27 -11.16
C GLY A 214 -8.01 -22.81 -12.34
N ASP A 215 -8.69 -23.47 -13.30
CA ASP A 215 -8.06 -24.18 -14.42
C ASP A 215 -7.13 -23.29 -15.29
N ARG A 216 -7.47 -22.00 -15.39
CA ARG A 216 -6.74 -20.99 -16.17
C ARG A 216 -5.58 -20.33 -15.40
N ALA A 217 -5.34 -20.71 -14.14
CA ALA A 217 -4.22 -20.19 -13.37
C ALA A 217 -2.88 -20.44 -14.10
N LYS A 218 -2.00 -19.43 -14.06
CA LYS A 218 -0.69 -19.44 -14.73
C LYS A 218 0.25 -20.54 -14.20
N PHE A 219 0.06 -20.92 -12.94
CA PHE A 219 0.93 -21.84 -12.21
C PHE A 219 0.11 -22.98 -11.57
N GLY A 220 0.78 -24.09 -11.31
CA GLY A 220 0.22 -25.27 -10.68
C GLY A 220 -0.05 -26.41 -11.65
N LEU A 221 -0.04 -27.61 -11.09
CA LEU A 221 -0.25 -28.87 -11.76
C LEU A 221 -1.71 -29.28 -11.64
N SER A 222 -2.29 -29.76 -12.73
CA SER A 222 -3.52 -30.55 -12.69
C SER A 222 -3.29 -31.87 -11.93
N ILE A 223 -4.36 -32.51 -11.48
CA ILE A 223 -4.27 -33.83 -10.81
C ILE A 223 -3.55 -34.85 -11.68
N ALA A 224 -3.80 -34.86 -12.99
CA ALA A 224 -3.11 -35.75 -13.93
C ALA A 224 -1.60 -35.47 -13.98
N GLU A 225 -1.20 -34.20 -13.99
CA GLU A 225 0.22 -33.82 -13.94
C GLU A 225 0.86 -34.19 -12.61
N ILE A 226 0.18 -34.00 -11.48
CA ILE A 226 0.66 -34.43 -10.16
C ILE A 226 0.94 -35.94 -10.15
N LEU A 227 0.00 -36.76 -10.66
CA LEU A 227 0.19 -38.21 -10.73
C LEU A 227 1.36 -38.58 -11.66
N ASN A 228 1.54 -37.86 -12.77
CA ASN A 228 2.70 -38.04 -13.65
C ASN A 228 4.01 -37.67 -12.94
N VAL A 229 4.05 -36.58 -12.16
CA VAL A 229 5.22 -36.22 -11.34
C VAL A 229 5.54 -37.32 -10.33
N VAL A 230 4.54 -37.82 -9.61
CA VAL A 230 4.70 -38.91 -8.63
C VAL A 230 5.24 -40.16 -9.31
N GLN A 231 4.67 -40.56 -10.45
CA GLN A 231 5.16 -41.73 -11.18
C GLN A 231 6.59 -41.54 -11.67
N ARG A 232 6.91 -40.36 -12.21
CA ARG A 232 8.25 -40.04 -12.68
C ARG A 232 9.29 -40.09 -11.55
N LEU A 233 8.94 -39.61 -10.35
CA LEU A 233 9.79 -39.70 -9.17
C LEU A 233 9.97 -41.14 -8.69
N ARG A 234 8.95 -42.00 -8.79
CA ARG A 234 9.07 -43.45 -8.50
C ARG A 234 10.04 -44.12 -9.48
N ASP A 235 9.89 -43.86 -10.78
CA ASP A 235 10.74 -44.45 -11.82
C ASP A 235 12.23 -44.09 -11.64
N GLU A 236 12.51 -42.93 -11.05
CA GLU A 236 13.85 -42.42 -10.83
C GLU A 236 14.42 -42.71 -9.43
N ASP A 237 13.66 -43.44 -8.59
CA ASP A 237 13.94 -43.75 -7.18
C ASP A 237 14.14 -42.48 -6.31
N MET A 238 13.28 -41.49 -6.53
CA MET A 238 13.33 -40.17 -5.88
C MET A 238 12.00 -39.77 -5.22
N LEU A 239 11.08 -40.71 -4.98
CA LEU A 239 9.77 -40.40 -4.38
C LEU A 239 9.93 -39.79 -2.97
N HIS A 240 10.96 -40.18 -2.22
CA HIS A 240 11.29 -39.59 -0.91
C HIS A 240 11.64 -38.11 -0.96
N CYS A 241 11.99 -37.58 -2.14
CA CYS A 241 12.25 -36.16 -2.33
C CYS A 241 10.97 -35.32 -2.34
N ALA A 242 9.79 -35.90 -2.58
CA ALA A 242 8.51 -35.19 -2.54
C ALA A 242 8.11 -34.96 -1.07
N LYS A 243 8.19 -33.71 -0.61
CA LYS A 243 8.00 -33.33 0.80
C LYS A 243 6.80 -32.44 1.06
N LEU A 244 6.35 -31.66 0.07
CA LEU A 244 5.39 -30.58 0.32
C LEU A 244 4.30 -30.57 -0.75
N LEU A 245 3.04 -30.40 -0.33
CA LEU A 245 1.94 -30.00 -1.20
C LEU A 245 1.67 -28.52 -0.98
N HIS A 246 1.68 -27.74 -2.06
CA HIS A 246 1.41 -26.30 -2.03
C HIS A 246 0.12 -26.01 -2.79
N PHE A 247 -0.67 -25.08 -2.28
CA PHE A 247 -1.70 -24.40 -3.05
C PHE A 247 -1.75 -22.93 -2.68
N HIS A 248 -2.21 -22.10 -3.61
CA HIS A 248 -2.37 -20.67 -3.37
C HIS A 248 -3.57 -20.18 -4.15
N ILE A 249 -4.53 -19.61 -3.42
CA ILE A 249 -5.81 -19.17 -3.99
C ILE A 249 -5.81 -17.67 -4.36
N GLY A 250 -4.86 -16.89 -3.86
CA GLY A 250 -4.70 -15.47 -4.18
C GLY A 250 -4.27 -14.63 -2.98
N SER A 251 -3.94 -13.37 -3.23
CA SER A 251 -3.73 -12.36 -2.17
C SER A 251 -5.07 -11.79 -1.71
N GLN A 252 -5.13 -11.28 -0.48
CA GLN A 252 -6.26 -10.50 0.06
C GLN A 252 -7.59 -11.26 -0.08
N LEU A 253 -7.70 -12.42 0.56
CA LEU A 253 -8.94 -13.15 0.60
C LEU A 253 -9.87 -12.46 1.59
N SER A 254 -10.98 -11.90 1.11
CA SER A 254 -11.91 -11.15 1.95
C SER A 254 -12.94 -12.02 2.67
N ASP A 255 -13.14 -13.27 2.23
CA ASP A 255 -14.17 -14.18 2.75
C ASP A 255 -13.57 -15.47 3.31
N ILE A 256 -13.72 -15.66 4.62
CA ILE A 256 -13.26 -16.86 5.34
C ILE A 256 -13.82 -18.16 4.78
N ARG A 257 -15.04 -18.14 4.21
CA ARG A 257 -15.65 -19.33 3.61
C ARG A 257 -14.81 -19.88 2.46
N LYS A 258 -14.15 -18.99 1.69
CA LYS A 258 -13.26 -19.38 0.59
C LYS A 258 -11.97 -20.02 1.08
N ILE A 259 -11.45 -19.56 2.21
CA ILE A 259 -10.31 -20.19 2.87
C ILE A 259 -10.69 -21.60 3.35
N LYS A 260 -11.83 -21.76 4.04
CA LYS A 260 -12.32 -23.07 4.50
C LYS A 260 -12.52 -24.05 3.33
N GLU A 261 -13.11 -23.59 2.22
CA GLU A 261 -13.27 -24.38 0.99
C GLU A 261 -11.91 -24.86 0.44
N ALA A 262 -10.93 -23.95 0.33
CA ALA A 262 -9.61 -24.26 -0.20
C ALA A 262 -8.80 -25.18 0.71
N VAL A 263 -8.84 -24.96 2.03
CA VAL A 263 -8.22 -25.84 3.03
C VAL A 263 -8.80 -27.25 2.93
N THR A 264 -10.13 -27.36 2.79
CA THR A 264 -10.81 -28.65 2.65
C THR A 264 -10.34 -29.40 1.39
N GLU A 265 -10.29 -28.71 0.25
CA GLU A 265 -9.80 -29.29 -1.02
C GLU A 265 -8.32 -29.70 -0.92
N GLY A 266 -7.46 -28.80 -0.41
CA GLY A 266 -6.02 -29.02 -0.29
C GLY A 266 -5.67 -30.15 0.67
N ALA A 267 -6.30 -30.19 1.84
CA ALA A 267 -6.13 -31.26 2.82
C ALA A 267 -6.61 -32.61 2.28
N ARG A 268 -7.68 -32.63 1.46
CA ARG A 268 -8.16 -33.86 0.82
C ARG A 268 -7.14 -34.37 -0.20
N LEU A 269 -6.59 -33.48 -1.02
CA LEU A 269 -5.55 -33.85 -1.99
C LEU A 269 -4.30 -34.37 -1.29
N TYR A 270 -3.84 -33.69 -0.22
CA TYR A 270 -2.75 -34.16 0.64
C TYR A 270 -3.01 -35.59 1.12
N ALA A 271 -4.17 -35.84 1.73
CA ALA A 271 -4.50 -37.15 2.29
C ALA A 271 -4.51 -38.26 1.21
N LYS A 272 -5.02 -37.97 0.01
CA LYS A 272 -5.01 -38.92 -1.11
C LYS A 272 -3.61 -39.22 -1.61
N LEU A 273 -2.73 -38.21 -1.70
CA LEU A 273 -1.33 -38.42 -2.08
C LEU A 273 -0.55 -39.24 -1.03
N VAL A 274 -0.81 -39.01 0.25
CA VAL A 274 -0.21 -39.82 1.33
C VAL A 274 -0.70 -41.27 1.27
N GLN A 275 -2.00 -41.51 1.01
CA GLN A 275 -2.55 -42.86 0.81
C GLN A 275 -1.94 -43.57 -0.41
N GLU A 276 -1.56 -42.82 -1.45
CA GLU A 276 -0.79 -43.31 -2.60
C GLU A 276 0.71 -43.53 -2.30
N GLY A 277 1.14 -43.34 -1.06
CA GLY A 277 2.51 -43.58 -0.60
C GLY A 277 3.48 -42.43 -0.91
N VAL A 278 3.00 -41.23 -1.24
CA VAL A 278 3.85 -40.04 -1.35
C VAL A 278 4.19 -39.56 0.07
N PRO A 279 5.47 -39.45 0.44
CA PRO A 279 5.90 -39.14 1.81
C PRO A 279 5.88 -37.64 2.09
N LEU A 280 4.72 -37.02 1.92
CA LEU A 280 4.51 -35.59 2.19
C LEU A 280 4.61 -35.32 3.70
N GLU A 281 5.32 -34.25 4.05
CA GLU A 281 5.55 -33.77 5.42
C GLU A 281 4.90 -32.40 5.66
N TYR A 282 4.70 -31.60 4.60
CA TYR A 282 4.22 -30.23 4.69
C TYR A 282 2.98 -30.03 3.82
N LEU A 283 2.03 -29.25 4.34
CA LEU A 283 0.91 -28.70 3.61
C LEU A 283 1.02 -27.18 3.65
N ASP A 284 1.36 -26.60 2.51
CA ASP A 284 1.51 -25.17 2.33
C ASP A 284 0.24 -24.60 1.70
N ILE A 285 -0.42 -23.74 2.47
CA ILE A 285 -1.68 -23.10 2.08
C ILE A 285 -1.45 -21.77 1.36
N GLY A 286 -0.17 -21.39 1.16
CA GLY A 286 0.25 -20.16 0.54
C GLY A 286 -0.12 -18.93 1.38
N GLY A 287 -0.12 -17.77 0.72
CA GLY A 287 -0.64 -16.54 1.30
C GLY A 287 -2.16 -16.41 1.16
N GLY A 288 -2.69 -15.24 1.50
CA GLY A 288 -4.10 -14.90 1.30
C GLY A 288 -4.80 -14.37 2.54
N LEU A 289 -4.18 -14.48 3.72
CA LEU A 289 -4.61 -13.77 4.92
C LEU A 289 -4.74 -12.27 4.59
N GLY A 290 -5.98 -11.79 4.63
CA GLY A 290 -6.34 -10.43 4.23
C GLY A 290 -6.03 -9.40 5.30
N ILE A 291 -6.07 -8.13 4.90
CA ILE A 291 -6.02 -6.96 5.79
C ILE A 291 -7.31 -6.17 5.64
N ASP A 292 -7.86 -5.69 6.76
CA ASP A 292 -9.04 -4.83 6.74
C ASP A 292 -8.61 -3.37 6.49
N TYR A 293 -8.39 -2.99 5.23
CA TYR A 293 -7.91 -1.65 4.89
C TYR A 293 -8.98 -0.58 5.11
N ASP A 294 -10.25 -0.91 4.86
CA ASP A 294 -11.37 0.04 5.01
C ASP A 294 -12.03 0.01 6.40
N GLY A 295 -11.65 -0.95 7.26
CA GLY A 295 -12.18 -1.07 8.62
C GLY A 295 -13.65 -1.48 8.67
N THR A 296 -14.21 -2.03 7.59
CA THR A 296 -15.61 -2.46 7.52
C THR A 296 -15.83 -3.89 8.00
N SER A 297 -14.75 -4.66 8.17
CA SER A 297 -14.76 -6.08 8.52
C SER A 297 -15.74 -6.88 7.64
N SER A 298 -15.68 -6.64 6.33
CA SER A 298 -16.64 -7.13 5.35
C SER A 298 -15.97 -7.97 4.25
N THR A 299 -16.74 -8.45 3.27
CA THR A 299 -16.20 -9.21 2.14
C THR A 299 -15.83 -8.35 0.94
N THR A 300 -15.73 -7.02 1.09
CA THR A 300 -15.30 -6.10 0.02
C THR A 300 -13.84 -6.37 -0.39
N ASP A 301 -13.43 -5.87 -1.55
CA ASP A 301 -12.09 -6.11 -2.10
C ASP A 301 -10.95 -5.52 -1.25
N SER A 302 -11.24 -4.51 -0.43
CA SER A 302 -10.28 -3.84 0.46
C SER A 302 -10.43 -4.27 1.93
N SER A 303 -11.31 -5.23 2.25
CA SER A 303 -11.59 -5.67 3.62
C SER A 303 -11.41 -7.19 3.78
N ARG A 304 -11.74 -7.68 4.98
CA ARG A 304 -11.94 -9.09 5.29
C ARG A 304 -13.00 -9.30 6.37
N ASN A 305 -13.75 -10.40 6.30
CA ASN A 305 -14.82 -10.71 7.27
C ASN A 305 -14.39 -11.63 8.43
N TYR A 306 -13.10 -11.72 8.74
CA TYR A 306 -12.55 -12.66 9.71
C TYR A 306 -11.32 -12.12 10.41
N SER A 307 -11.06 -12.61 11.62
CA SER A 307 -9.86 -12.29 12.39
C SER A 307 -8.70 -13.23 12.04
N THR A 308 -7.49 -12.89 12.51
CA THR A 308 -6.33 -13.77 12.33
C THR A 308 -6.51 -15.09 13.10
N GLU A 309 -7.10 -15.03 14.29
CA GLU A 309 -7.41 -16.19 15.13
C GLU A 309 -8.43 -17.11 14.47
N GLU A 310 -9.50 -16.56 13.85
CA GLU A 310 -10.46 -17.35 13.08
C GLU A 310 -9.79 -18.05 11.90
N TYR A 311 -8.96 -17.33 11.14
CA TYR A 311 -8.18 -17.90 10.04
C TYR A 311 -7.33 -19.09 10.49
N VAL A 312 -6.55 -18.90 11.56
CA VAL A 312 -5.69 -19.94 12.11
C VAL A 312 -6.52 -21.15 12.56
N ALA A 313 -7.61 -20.92 13.29
CA ALA A 313 -8.52 -21.97 13.75
C ALA A 313 -9.09 -22.78 12.58
N ASP A 314 -9.62 -22.10 11.56
CA ASP A 314 -10.21 -22.77 10.40
C ASP A 314 -9.20 -23.59 9.60
N VAL A 315 -7.97 -23.11 9.48
CA VAL A 315 -6.88 -23.85 8.84
C VAL A 315 -6.56 -25.12 9.64
N VAL A 316 -6.27 -24.99 10.94
CA VAL A 316 -5.85 -26.13 11.77
C VAL A 316 -6.96 -27.17 11.88
N TRP A 317 -8.17 -26.76 12.26
CA TRP A 317 -9.32 -27.67 12.41
C TRP A 317 -9.74 -28.27 11.07
N GLY A 318 -9.71 -27.48 9.99
CA GLY A 318 -10.01 -27.94 8.64
C GLY A 318 -9.06 -29.04 8.19
N VAL A 319 -7.75 -28.84 8.33
CA VAL A 319 -6.75 -29.87 7.98
C VAL A 319 -6.89 -31.09 8.88
N LYS A 320 -7.04 -30.90 10.19
CA LYS A 320 -7.21 -31.98 11.17
C LYS A 320 -8.36 -32.90 10.81
N GLN A 321 -9.55 -32.33 10.60
CA GLN A 321 -10.77 -33.07 10.33
C GLN A 321 -10.59 -34.01 9.14
N ILE A 322 -9.96 -33.53 8.07
CA ILE A 322 -9.74 -34.31 6.86
C ILE A 322 -8.71 -35.41 7.10
N CYS A 323 -7.61 -35.11 7.80
CA CYS A 323 -6.58 -36.09 8.11
C CYS A 323 -7.10 -37.22 9.00
N ASP A 324 -7.87 -36.90 10.04
CA ASP A 324 -8.52 -37.87 10.92
C ASP A 324 -9.46 -38.80 10.14
N LEU A 325 -10.33 -38.21 9.29
CA LEU A 325 -11.29 -38.96 8.47
C LEU A 325 -10.59 -39.92 7.50
N GLU A 326 -9.51 -39.46 6.88
CA GLU A 326 -8.72 -40.23 5.92
C GLU A 326 -7.68 -41.13 6.58
N LYS A 327 -7.54 -41.06 7.91
CA LYS A 327 -6.59 -41.82 8.74
C LYS A 327 -5.14 -41.66 8.28
N VAL A 328 -4.75 -40.43 7.98
CA VAL A 328 -3.37 -40.05 7.62
C VAL A 328 -2.76 -39.17 8.70
N ALA A 329 -1.42 -39.11 8.73
CA ALA A 329 -0.71 -38.22 9.66
C ALA A 329 -0.99 -36.75 9.33
N HIS A 330 -1.10 -35.93 10.37
CA HIS A 330 -1.21 -34.48 10.25
C HIS A 330 0.09 -33.90 9.67
N PRO A 331 0.04 -33.13 8.57
CA PRO A 331 1.22 -32.46 8.03
C PRO A 331 1.69 -31.32 8.94
N ASN A 332 2.91 -30.83 8.72
CA ASN A 332 3.27 -29.49 9.17
C ASN A 332 2.55 -28.47 8.28
N ILE A 333 1.91 -27.48 8.88
CA ILE A 333 1.19 -26.42 8.18
C ILE A 333 2.18 -25.29 7.87
N VAL A 334 2.20 -24.86 6.60
CA VAL A 334 3.00 -23.71 6.14
C VAL A 334 2.05 -22.64 5.62
N SER A 335 2.28 -21.37 5.97
CA SER A 335 1.54 -20.23 5.41
C SER A 335 2.50 -19.13 4.96
N GLU A 336 2.22 -18.50 3.82
CA GLU A 336 3.01 -17.40 3.24
C GLU A 336 2.31 -16.04 3.44
N SER A 337 1.96 -15.68 4.69
CA SER A 337 1.09 -14.55 5.04
C SER A 337 1.77 -13.16 4.94
N GLY A 338 2.51 -12.87 3.87
CA GLY A 338 3.37 -11.68 3.81
C GLY A 338 2.65 -10.33 3.95
N ARG A 339 1.49 -10.14 3.29
CA ARG A 339 0.72 -8.89 3.41
C ARG A 339 0.28 -8.63 4.85
N ALA A 340 -0.12 -9.68 5.56
CA ALA A 340 -0.56 -9.58 6.94
C ALA A 340 0.60 -9.21 7.88
N MET A 341 1.82 -9.65 7.57
CA MET A 341 3.02 -9.29 8.34
C MET A 341 3.42 -7.83 8.14
N THR A 342 3.31 -7.31 6.92
CA THR A 342 3.92 -6.02 6.60
C THR A 342 2.95 -4.87 6.35
N ALA A 343 1.63 -5.05 6.31
CA ALA A 343 0.75 -3.90 6.01
C ALA A 343 0.89 -2.79 7.06
N HIS A 344 0.69 -3.11 8.34
CA HIS A 344 0.58 -2.12 9.44
C HIS A 344 1.90 -1.45 9.84
N HIS A 345 3.06 -2.02 9.54
CA HIS A 345 4.34 -1.49 10.05
C HIS A 345 4.78 -0.16 9.41
N SER A 346 4.10 0.33 8.37
CA SER A 346 4.58 1.47 7.58
C SER A 346 3.46 2.44 7.25
N CYS A 347 3.78 3.73 7.38
CA CYS A 347 2.97 4.83 6.86
C CYS A 347 3.82 5.85 6.11
N VAL A 348 3.21 6.53 5.15
CA VAL A 348 3.80 7.68 4.46
C VAL A 348 3.24 8.93 5.13
N VAL A 349 4.10 9.79 5.64
CA VAL A 349 3.72 11.10 6.16
C VAL A 349 4.15 12.16 5.17
N THR A 350 3.20 12.99 4.76
CA THR A 350 3.42 14.12 3.86
C THR A 350 2.81 15.39 4.44
N ASN A 351 3.23 16.53 3.93
CA ASN A 351 2.72 17.83 4.31
C ASN A 351 1.91 18.45 3.17
N ILE A 352 0.93 19.27 3.53
CA ILE A 352 0.10 20.01 2.57
C ILE A 352 0.80 21.31 2.20
N VAL A 353 1.16 21.46 0.92
CA VAL A 353 1.88 22.62 0.39
C VAL A 353 0.96 23.69 -0.19
N GLY A 354 -0.31 23.35 -0.43
CA GLY A 354 -1.27 24.30 -0.96
C GLY A 354 -2.68 23.76 -1.01
N GLU A 355 -3.61 24.67 -1.27
CA GLU A 355 -5.03 24.39 -1.40
C GLU A 355 -5.54 25.03 -2.71
N ILE A 356 -6.16 24.21 -3.56
CA ILE A 356 -6.82 24.66 -4.78
C ILE A 356 -8.31 24.70 -4.49
N LYS A 357 -8.87 25.92 -4.42
CA LYS A 357 -10.32 26.13 -4.25
C LYS A 357 -10.96 26.45 -5.59
N PRO A 358 -11.96 25.67 -6.06
CA PRO A 358 -12.75 26.01 -7.24
C PRO A 358 -13.34 27.44 -7.18
N ALA A 359 -13.79 27.85 -5.99
CA ALA A 359 -14.39 29.17 -5.73
C ALA A 359 -13.43 30.18 -5.04
N GLY A 360 -12.12 29.93 -5.03
CA GLY A 360 -11.17 30.73 -4.23
C GLY A 360 -10.70 32.05 -4.85
N THR A 361 -10.88 32.23 -6.17
CA THR A 361 -10.40 33.42 -6.87
C THR A 361 -11.50 34.48 -6.93
N GLU A 362 -11.23 35.65 -6.37
CA GLU A 362 -12.15 36.79 -6.46
C GLU A 362 -11.91 37.63 -7.71
N PHE A 363 -12.99 38.08 -8.34
CA PHE A 363 -12.97 39.07 -9.40
C PHE A 363 -14.07 40.12 -9.16
N ASP A 364 -13.84 41.35 -9.62
CA ASP A 364 -14.84 42.40 -9.52
C ASP A 364 -16.02 42.09 -10.44
N VAL A 365 -17.13 41.72 -9.81
CA VAL A 365 -18.40 41.44 -10.48
C VAL A 365 -19.25 42.69 -10.64
N SER A 366 -18.75 43.93 -10.54
CA SER A 366 -19.59 45.11 -10.79
C SER A 366 -20.17 45.10 -12.22
N ALA A 367 -21.34 45.70 -12.41
CA ALA A 367 -21.93 45.88 -13.74
C ALA A 367 -21.05 46.79 -14.62
N SER A 368 -21.18 46.66 -15.94
CA SER A 368 -20.52 47.52 -16.92
C SER A 368 -21.51 47.91 -18.02
N ASP A 369 -21.40 49.13 -18.53
CA ASP A 369 -22.41 49.72 -19.43
C ASP A 369 -22.64 48.89 -20.71
N ASP A 370 -21.60 48.23 -21.22
CA ASP A 370 -21.61 47.43 -22.45
C ASP A 370 -21.54 45.91 -22.22
N GLU A 371 -21.89 45.40 -21.03
CA GLU A 371 -21.78 43.96 -20.74
C GLU A 371 -22.80 43.11 -21.54
N HIS A 372 -22.34 41.96 -22.06
CA HIS A 372 -23.16 41.03 -22.83
C HIS A 372 -24.35 40.48 -22.02
N ILE A 373 -25.45 40.15 -22.70
CA ILE A 373 -26.69 39.69 -22.06
C ILE A 373 -26.50 38.45 -21.18
N LEU A 374 -25.59 37.54 -21.54
CA LEU A 374 -25.28 36.36 -20.72
C LEU A 374 -24.71 36.72 -19.35
N VAL A 375 -23.88 37.77 -19.27
CA VAL A 375 -23.33 38.27 -18.00
C VAL A 375 -24.42 38.97 -17.18
N LYS A 376 -25.32 39.72 -17.84
CA LYS A 376 -26.49 40.35 -17.20
C LYS A 376 -27.42 39.30 -16.59
N ASN A 377 -27.77 38.27 -17.35
CA ASN A 377 -28.64 37.19 -16.88
C ASN A 377 -28.02 36.45 -15.69
N MET A 378 -26.72 36.12 -15.74
CA MET A 378 -26.02 35.51 -14.59
C MET A 378 -26.02 36.45 -13.37
N ARG A 379 -25.85 37.75 -13.57
CA ARG A 379 -25.88 38.75 -12.50
C ARG A 379 -27.26 38.88 -11.86
N GLU A 380 -28.31 38.88 -12.67
CA GLU A 380 -29.70 38.89 -12.20
C GLU A 380 -29.98 37.63 -11.36
N LEU A 381 -29.54 36.45 -11.82
CA LEU A 381 -29.64 35.20 -11.08
C LEU A 381 -28.80 35.18 -9.78
N TYR A 382 -27.64 35.83 -9.79
CA TYR A 382 -26.83 35.99 -8.59
C TYR A 382 -27.53 36.91 -7.56
N GLN A 383 -28.07 38.03 -8.02
CA GLN A 383 -28.74 39.03 -7.16
C GLN A 383 -30.13 38.61 -6.67
N SER A 384 -30.79 37.68 -7.35
CA SER A 384 -32.11 37.18 -6.94
C SER A 384 -32.08 36.33 -5.67
N GLY A 385 -30.91 35.87 -5.22
CA GLY A 385 -30.72 35.13 -3.97
C GLY A 385 -31.62 33.88 -3.89
N ASP A 386 -32.23 33.66 -2.71
CA ASP A 386 -33.07 32.49 -2.40
C ASP A 386 -34.51 32.58 -2.96
N GLN A 387 -34.76 33.46 -3.93
CA GLN A 387 -36.09 33.57 -4.55
C GLN A 387 -36.46 32.36 -5.41
N TYR A 388 -35.48 31.54 -5.78
CA TYR A 388 -35.63 30.35 -6.61
C TYR A 388 -35.41 29.08 -5.81
N HIS A 389 -36.04 27.99 -6.24
CA HIS A 389 -35.70 26.66 -5.73
C HIS A 389 -34.22 26.35 -6.03
N PRO A 390 -33.44 25.75 -5.11
CA PRO A 390 -32.01 25.46 -5.29
C PRO A 390 -31.68 24.77 -6.62
N GLN A 391 -32.48 23.77 -6.99
CA GLN A 391 -32.33 23.03 -8.26
C GLN A 391 -32.58 23.91 -9.51
N GLU A 392 -33.58 24.79 -9.48
CA GLU A 392 -33.87 25.71 -10.59
C GLU A 392 -32.72 26.70 -10.76
N ARG A 393 -32.26 27.28 -9.64
CA ARG A 393 -31.13 28.21 -9.62
C ARG A 393 -29.85 27.58 -10.14
N TYR A 394 -29.59 26.32 -9.78
CA TYR A 394 -28.46 25.54 -10.30
C TYR A 394 -28.57 25.33 -11.82
N ASN A 395 -29.72 24.86 -12.31
CA ASN A 395 -29.94 24.58 -13.72
C ASN A 395 -29.76 25.82 -14.59
N ASP A 396 -30.29 26.97 -14.16
CA ASP A 396 -30.11 28.24 -14.87
C ASP A 396 -28.64 28.70 -14.86
N ALA A 397 -27.97 28.61 -13.71
CA ALA A 397 -26.56 28.97 -13.59
C ALA A 397 -25.67 28.08 -14.48
N ALA A 398 -25.90 26.77 -14.49
CA ALA A 398 -25.20 25.81 -15.34
C ALA A 398 -25.45 26.10 -16.83
N GLY A 399 -26.71 26.37 -17.21
CA GLY A 399 -27.07 26.75 -18.58
C GLY A 399 -26.38 28.04 -19.03
N TYR A 400 -26.36 29.07 -18.18
CA TYR A 400 -25.67 30.32 -18.49
C TYR A 400 -24.14 30.15 -18.60
N LYS A 401 -23.53 29.33 -17.75
CA LYS A 401 -22.10 28.99 -17.84
C LYS A 401 -21.77 28.29 -19.16
N GLN A 402 -22.57 27.29 -19.55
CA GLN A 402 -22.37 26.57 -20.80
C GLN A 402 -22.50 27.51 -22.01
N ASN A 403 -23.57 28.32 -22.07
CA ASN A 403 -23.78 29.29 -23.14
C ASN A 403 -22.67 30.34 -23.21
N ALA A 404 -22.16 30.80 -22.05
CA ALA A 404 -21.05 31.73 -21.98
C ALA A 404 -19.75 31.12 -22.51
N TYR A 405 -19.46 29.87 -22.16
CA TYR A 405 -18.28 29.17 -22.66
C TYR A 405 -18.33 28.97 -24.19
N GLU A 406 -19.50 28.67 -24.73
CA GLU A 406 -19.72 28.61 -26.19
C GLU A 406 -19.54 29.99 -26.86
N ALA A 407 -20.10 31.04 -26.27
CA ALA A 407 -19.92 32.41 -26.75
C ALA A 407 -18.45 32.85 -26.70
N PHE A 408 -17.73 32.51 -25.63
CA PHE A 408 -16.29 32.77 -25.48
C PHE A 408 -15.46 32.06 -26.56
N LYS A 409 -15.75 30.77 -26.84
CA LYS A 409 -15.10 30.01 -27.93
C LYS A 409 -15.29 30.65 -29.30
N LEU A 410 -16.43 31.33 -29.52
CA LEU A 410 -16.73 32.05 -30.75
C LEU A 410 -16.18 33.49 -30.78
N GLY A 411 -15.49 33.93 -29.73
CA GLY A 411 -14.93 35.28 -29.61
C GLY A 411 -15.99 36.36 -29.32
N ILE A 412 -17.17 35.98 -28.85
CA ILE A 412 -18.28 36.89 -28.53
C ILE A 412 -18.07 37.54 -27.16
N LEU A 413 -17.62 36.77 -26.17
CA LEU A 413 -17.33 37.27 -24.82
C LEU A 413 -15.86 37.63 -24.65
N SER A 414 -15.60 38.71 -23.93
CA SER A 414 -14.25 39.10 -23.51
C SER A 414 -13.78 38.31 -22.29
N LEU A 415 -12.46 38.31 -22.03
CA LEU A 415 -11.90 37.68 -20.83
C LEU A 415 -12.48 38.25 -19.52
N PRO A 416 -12.63 39.58 -19.32
CA PRO A 416 -13.27 40.12 -18.12
C PRO A 416 -14.73 39.70 -17.95
N GLU A 417 -15.49 39.59 -19.05
CA GLU A 417 -16.89 39.13 -18.99
C GLU A 417 -16.98 37.66 -18.57
N MET A 418 -16.10 36.81 -19.12
CA MET A 418 -16.00 35.41 -18.71
C MET A 418 -15.60 35.30 -17.22
N ALA A 419 -14.63 36.11 -16.77
CA ALA A 419 -14.20 36.13 -15.37
C ALA A 419 -15.33 36.54 -14.41
N LYS A 420 -16.13 37.56 -14.77
CA LYS A 420 -17.32 37.96 -13.99
C LYS A 420 -18.33 36.83 -13.90
N LEU A 421 -18.62 36.20 -15.04
CA LEU A 421 -19.60 35.12 -15.12
C LEU A 421 -19.19 33.89 -14.31
N ASP A 422 -17.94 33.44 -14.45
CA ASP A 422 -17.40 32.32 -13.67
C ASP A 422 -17.40 32.63 -12.16
N THR A 423 -17.02 33.86 -11.78
CA THR A 423 -17.03 34.27 -10.37
C THR A 423 -18.44 34.24 -9.78
N MET A 424 -19.45 34.75 -10.51
CA MET A 424 -20.84 34.70 -10.06
C MET A 424 -21.37 33.27 -10.01
N TYR A 425 -21.04 32.43 -11.01
CA TYR A 425 -21.43 31.03 -11.03
C TYR A 425 -20.96 30.29 -9.77
N TRP A 426 -19.68 30.39 -9.41
CA TRP A 426 -19.14 29.72 -8.22
C TRP A 426 -19.73 30.26 -6.91
N ARG A 427 -20.03 31.56 -6.84
CA ARG A 427 -20.74 32.14 -5.69
C ARG A 427 -22.17 31.62 -5.57
N ILE A 428 -22.91 31.53 -6.68
CA ILE A 428 -24.25 30.92 -6.71
C ILE A 428 -24.18 29.48 -6.22
N LEU A 429 -23.25 28.67 -6.73
CA LEU A 429 -23.07 27.28 -6.30
C LEU A 429 -22.77 27.18 -4.79
N THR A 430 -21.92 28.06 -4.27
CA THR A 430 -21.57 28.10 -2.85
C THR A 430 -22.80 28.46 -1.99
N GLU A 431 -23.59 29.46 -2.41
CA GLU A 431 -24.83 29.85 -1.73
C GLU A 431 -25.87 28.71 -1.76
N ILE A 432 -26.04 28.06 -2.92
CA ILE A 432 -26.93 26.90 -3.07
C ILE A 432 -26.50 25.82 -2.07
N HIS A 433 -25.24 25.41 -2.07
CA HIS A 433 -24.72 24.38 -1.17
C HIS A 433 -24.94 24.72 0.31
N GLN A 434 -24.74 25.99 0.71
CA GLN A 434 -24.97 26.43 2.10
C GLN A 434 -26.46 26.46 2.49
N SER A 435 -27.37 26.55 1.52
CA SER A 435 -28.82 26.58 1.73
C SER A 435 -29.49 25.20 1.68
N LEU A 436 -28.78 24.14 1.29
CA LEU A 436 -29.33 22.79 1.23
C LEU A 436 -29.68 22.27 2.63
N ASP A 437 -30.90 21.76 2.76
CA ASP A 437 -31.38 21.01 3.92
C ASP A 437 -31.47 19.51 3.60
N GLU A 438 -31.78 18.69 4.60
CA GLU A 438 -31.88 17.22 4.45
C GLU A 438 -32.90 16.78 3.38
N GLU A 439 -33.89 17.61 3.03
CA GLU A 439 -34.88 17.28 1.99
C GLU A 439 -34.33 17.51 0.57
N ASN A 440 -33.46 18.52 0.37
CA ASN A 440 -32.90 18.88 -0.92
C ASN A 440 -31.54 18.23 -1.22
N GLN A 441 -30.89 17.65 -0.22
CA GLN A 441 -29.57 17.02 -0.34
C GLN A 441 -29.57 15.76 -1.24
N PHE A 442 -30.72 15.13 -1.44
CA PHE A 442 -30.87 13.92 -2.28
C PHE A 442 -31.31 14.22 -3.72
N ILE A 443 -31.29 15.47 -4.15
CA ILE A 443 -31.58 15.84 -5.54
C ILE A 443 -30.37 15.48 -6.39
N GLN A 444 -30.56 14.58 -7.36
CA GLN A 444 -29.49 14.03 -8.20
C GLN A 444 -28.63 15.11 -8.88
N GLU A 445 -29.22 16.21 -9.36
CA GLU A 445 -28.46 17.30 -10.01
C GLU A 445 -27.62 18.13 -9.04
N LEU A 446 -27.90 18.05 -7.74
CA LEU A 446 -27.19 18.77 -6.68
C LEU A 446 -26.23 17.87 -5.89
N GLU A 447 -26.30 16.55 -6.10
CA GLU A 447 -25.42 15.56 -5.46
C GLU A 447 -23.93 15.82 -5.80
N GLU A 448 -23.64 16.14 -7.07
CA GLU A 448 -22.28 16.46 -7.53
C GLU A 448 -21.78 17.85 -7.05
N LEU A 449 -22.63 18.66 -6.41
CA LEU A 449 -22.29 20.02 -6.01
C LEU A 449 -21.19 20.05 -4.95
N GLU A 450 -21.26 19.12 -4.00
CA GLU A 450 -20.26 18.95 -2.95
C GLU A 450 -18.88 18.65 -3.57
N ASP A 451 -18.82 17.73 -4.53
CA ASP A 451 -17.59 17.37 -5.24
C ASP A 451 -17.05 18.52 -6.11
N MET A 452 -17.93 19.27 -6.77
CA MET A 452 -17.55 20.43 -7.57
C MET A 452 -16.98 21.58 -6.73
N LEU A 453 -17.42 21.71 -5.48
CA LEU A 453 -16.98 22.75 -4.55
C LEU A 453 -15.84 22.28 -3.63
N ALA A 454 -15.60 20.98 -3.56
CA ALA A 454 -14.55 20.38 -2.75
C ALA A 454 -13.18 21.00 -3.09
N SER A 455 -12.42 21.30 -2.04
CA SER A 455 -11.06 21.81 -2.21
C SER A 455 -10.13 20.68 -2.65
N GLN A 456 -9.01 21.02 -3.27
CA GLN A 456 -7.94 20.04 -3.52
C GLN A 456 -6.73 20.41 -2.68
N TYR A 457 -6.34 19.51 -1.78
CA TYR A 457 -5.16 19.67 -0.94
C TYR A 457 -3.96 19.10 -1.68
N LEU A 458 -3.02 19.97 -2.03
CA LEU A 458 -1.81 19.61 -2.72
C LEU A 458 -0.78 19.12 -1.70
N CYS A 459 -0.43 17.84 -1.76
CA CYS A 459 0.49 17.21 -0.83
C CYS A 459 1.84 16.97 -1.50
N ASN A 460 2.93 17.25 -0.79
CA ASN A 460 4.29 17.05 -1.28
C ASN A 460 4.64 15.56 -1.29
N PHE A 461 4.15 14.79 -2.26
CA PHE A 461 4.54 13.40 -2.49
C PHE A 461 4.23 12.98 -3.93
N SER A 462 4.40 11.70 -4.25
CA SER A 462 3.92 11.12 -5.50
C SER A 462 3.14 9.85 -5.24
N ILE A 463 1.93 9.77 -5.79
CA ILE A 463 1.02 8.62 -5.73
C ILE A 463 1.63 7.44 -6.49
N PHE A 464 2.20 7.69 -7.67
CA PHE A 464 2.87 6.66 -8.48
C PHE A 464 4.03 5.98 -7.76
N GLN A 465 4.68 6.71 -6.85
CA GLN A 465 5.75 6.16 -6.02
C GLN A 465 5.24 5.51 -4.72
N SER A 466 4.31 6.17 -4.02
CA SER A 466 4.02 5.83 -2.61
C SER A 466 2.67 5.10 -2.42
N ALA A 467 1.82 5.10 -3.44
CA ALA A 467 0.47 4.51 -3.43
C ALA A 467 0.17 3.82 -4.78
N ALA A 468 1.15 3.08 -5.31
CA ALA A 468 1.07 2.46 -6.63
C ALA A 468 -0.14 1.51 -6.77
N ASP A 469 -0.54 0.80 -5.72
CA ASP A 469 -1.74 -0.06 -5.75
C ASP A 469 -3.04 0.73 -5.89
N THR A 470 -3.11 1.93 -5.30
CA THR A 470 -4.28 2.81 -5.43
C THR A 470 -4.46 3.21 -6.89
N TRP A 471 -3.38 3.59 -7.56
CA TRP A 471 -3.39 3.90 -8.99
C TRP A 471 -3.66 2.67 -9.88
N ALA A 472 -2.93 1.57 -9.66
CA ALA A 472 -2.95 0.43 -10.57
C ALA A 472 -4.20 -0.44 -10.47
N ILE A 473 -4.75 -0.62 -9.27
CA ILE A 473 -5.86 -1.56 -9.00
C ILE A 473 -6.95 -0.97 -8.10
N GLY A 474 -6.96 0.34 -7.85
CA GLY A 474 -7.98 1.00 -7.04
C GLY A 474 -7.99 0.54 -5.58
N GLN A 475 -6.83 0.17 -5.03
CA GLN A 475 -6.71 -0.15 -3.60
C GLN A 475 -6.99 1.08 -2.75
N VAL A 476 -7.82 0.89 -1.72
CA VAL A 476 -8.10 1.94 -0.73
C VAL A 476 -7.06 1.83 0.39
N LEU A 477 -6.50 2.97 0.78
CA LEU A 477 -5.59 3.12 1.91
C LEU A 477 -6.21 4.10 2.91
N PRO A 478 -6.05 3.90 4.23
CA PRO A 478 -6.45 4.90 5.20
C PRO A 478 -5.59 6.15 5.07
N ILE A 479 -6.25 7.30 4.95
CA ILE A 479 -5.61 8.60 4.86
C ILE A 479 -6.25 9.52 5.87
N VAL A 480 -5.47 9.94 6.86
CA VAL A 480 -5.97 10.69 8.02
C VAL A 480 -4.99 11.80 8.42
N PRO A 481 -5.48 12.91 8.98
CA PRO A 481 -4.64 13.83 9.73
C PRO A 481 -3.92 13.06 10.85
N ILE A 482 -2.63 13.33 11.07
CA ILE A 482 -1.89 12.67 12.17
C ILE A 482 -2.10 13.35 13.53
N SER A 483 -2.67 14.56 13.51
CA SER A 483 -2.90 15.44 14.67
C SER A 483 -4.18 16.26 14.45
N ARG A 484 -4.58 17.01 15.50
CA ARG A 484 -5.80 17.85 15.53
C ARG A 484 -7.11 17.07 15.44
N LEU A 485 -7.12 15.76 15.66
CA LEU A 485 -8.33 14.93 15.58
C LEU A 485 -9.34 15.24 16.70
N ASN A 486 -8.96 16.01 17.71
CA ASN A 486 -9.84 16.60 18.71
C ASN A 486 -10.52 17.92 18.24
N GLU A 487 -10.25 18.37 17.02
CA GLU A 487 -10.89 19.51 16.37
C GLU A 487 -11.83 19.03 15.25
N GLN A 488 -12.92 19.75 15.01
CA GLN A 488 -13.84 19.41 13.92
C GLN A 488 -13.21 19.76 12.57
N PRO A 489 -13.15 18.83 11.60
CA PRO A 489 -12.72 19.16 10.24
C PRO A 489 -13.72 20.10 9.57
N GLU A 490 -13.23 21.19 8.97
CA GLU A 490 -14.08 22.23 8.37
C GLU A 490 -14.11 22.18 6.84
N VAL A 491 -13.24 21.40 6.20
CA VAL A 491 -13.04 21.41 4.75
C VAL A 491 -13.21 20.02 4.17
N ARG A 492 -14.12 19.87 3.21
CA ARG A 492 -14.14 18.67 2.36
C ARG A 492 -13.17 18.85 1.21
N CYS A 493 -12.30 17.85 1.03
CA CYS A 493 -11.28 17.92 0.00
C CYS A 493 -10.90 16.57 -0.59
N SER A 494 -10.31 16.64 -1.79
CA SER A 494 -9.51 15.56 -2.37
C SER A 494 -8.03 15.88 -2.21
N ILE A 495 -7.19 14.85 -2.17
CA ILE A 495 -5.74 14.94 -2.12
C ILE A 495 -5.18 14.79 -3.53
N ALA A 496 -4.41 15.79 -3.94
CA ALA A 496 -3.60 15.76 -5.15
C ALA A 496 -2.12 15.71 -4.77
N ASP A 497 -1.34 14.97 -5.55
CA ASP A 497 0.12 14.95 -5.43
C ASP A 497 0.75 16.10 -6.26
N ILE A 498 2.07 16.25 -6.21
CA ILE A 498 2.78 17.33 -6.93
C ILE A 498 3.18 16.96 -8.36
N THR A 499 2.69 15.84 -8.89
CA THR A 499 3.00 15.43 -10.27
C THR A 499 2.25 16.31 -11.27
N CYS A 500 2.73 16.33 -12.51
CA CYS A 500 2.04 17.04 -13.58
C CYS A 500 0.93 16.20 -14.25
N ASP A 501 0.64 15.01 -13.72
CA ASP A 501 -0.35 14.10 -14.27
C ASP A 501 -1.69 14.27 -13.55
N SER A 502 -2.79 14.24 -14.30
CA SER A 502 -4.13 14.33 -13.72
C SER A 502 -4.49 13.12 -12.86
N ASP A 503 -3.86 11.98 -13.12
CA ASP A 503 -4.01 10.75 -12.35
C ASP A 503 -3.25 10.81 -11.01
N GLY A 504 -2.45 11.86 -10.78
CA GLY A 504 -1.83 12.22 -9.50
C GLY A 504 -2.84 12.73 -8.46
N LYS A 505 -4.00 12.07 -8.36
CA LYS A 505 -5.06 12.39 -7.40
C LYS A 505 -5.64 11.12 -6.79
N LEU A 506 -5.87 11.19 -5.49
CA LEU A 506 -6.60 10.15 -4.77
C LEU A 506 -8.10 10.41 -4.93
N SER A 507 -8.83 9.37 -5.30
CA SER A 507 -10.26 9.45 -5.64
C SER A 507 -11.16 8.62 -4.73
N LYS A 508 -10.60 7.91 -3.74
CA LYS A 508 -11.36 7.06 -2.82
C LYS A 508 -10.81 7.15 -1.42
N TYR A 509 -11.68 7.52 -0.49
CA TYR A 509 -11.37 7.72 0.92
C TYR A 509 -12.31 6.89 1.78
N ILE A 510 -11.84 6.55 2.98
CA ILE A 510 -12.66 5.88 3.99
C ILE A 510 -13.32 6.98 4.82
N GLU A 511 -14.65 7.02 4.79
CA GLU A 511 -15.45 7.94 5.60
C GLU A 511 -16.51 7.12 6.34
N GLY A 512 -16.30 6.93 7.64
CA GLY A 512 -17.09 5.98 8.41
C GLY A 512 -16.96 4.57 7.83
N THR A 513 -18.08 3.96 7.47
CA THR A 513 -18.11 2.62 6.87
C THR A 513 -18.26 2.68 5.35
N GLU A 514 -18.22 3.87 4.76
CA GLU A 514 -18.45 4.09 3.34
C GLU A 514 -17.17 4.55 2.63
N ILE A 515 -17.19 4.44 1.30
CA ILE A 515 -16.13 4.96 0.44
C ILE A 515 -16.64 6.22 -0.22
N SER A 516 -15.94 7.31 0.02
CA SER A 516 -16.27 8.65 -0.49
C SER A 516 -15.22 9.13 -1.48
N ASP A 517 -15.60 10.04 -2.38
CA ASP A 517 -14.68 10.63 -3.36
C ASP A 517 -13.93 11.85 -2.77
N ASN A 518 -14.34 12.33 -1.60
CA ASN A 518 -13.73 13.41 -0.84
C ASN A 518 -13.69 13.10 0.65
N ILE A 519 -12.72 13.64 1.37
CA ILE A 519 -12.55 13.42 2.81
C ILE A 519 -12.62 14.74 3.59
N PRO A 520 -13.31 14.79 4.74
CA PRO A 520 -13.24 15.94 5.64
C PRO A 520 -11.84 16.06 6.25
N MET A 521 -11.28 17.27 6.20
CA MET A 521 -9.98 17.66 6.71
C MET A 521 -10.07 19.00 7.41
N HIS A 522 -9.09 19.31 8.26
CA HIS A 522 -9.02 20.60 8.94
C HIS A 522 -8.58 21.71 7.99
N ALA A 523 -9.09 22.93 8.22
CA ALA A 523 -8.62 24.11 7.53
C ALA A 523 -7.12 24.35 7.81
N LEU A 524 -6.41 24.74 6.75
CA LEU A 524 -4.98 25.07 6.82
C LEU A 524 -4.78 26.39 7.58
N ARG A 525 -3.86 26.38 8.54
CA ARG A 525 -3.46 27.55 9.33
C ARG A 525 -2.14 28.10 8.79
N LYS A 526 -2.05 29.43 8.65
CA LYS A 526 -0.88 30.06 8.05
C LYS A 526 0.35 29.93 8.98
N GLY A 527 1.42 29.33 8.47
CA GLY A 527 2.67 29.16 9.20
C GLY A 527 2.68 27.96 10.15
N GLU A 528 1.66 27.11 10.09
CA GLU A 528 1.62 25.82 10.76
C GLU A 528 1.70 24.71 9.72
N ASP A 529 2.53 23.70 9.98
CA ASP A 529 2.56 22.51 9.15
C ASP A 529 1.30 21.67 9.40
N TYR A 530 0.73 21.15 8.32
CA TYR A 530 -0.38 20.23 8.39
C TYR A 530 0.02 18.92 7.71
N HIS A 531 0.19 17.88 8.51
CA HIS A 531 0.65 16.58 8.06
C HIS A 531 -0.52 15.61 7.93
N VAL A 532 -0.45 14.82 6.86
CA VAL A 532 -1.40 13.74 6.57
C VAL A 532 -0.62 12.44 6.48
N GLY A 533 -1.13 11.41 7.14
CA GLY A 533 -0.59 10.07 7.11
C GLY A 533 -1.39 9.19 6.17
N MET A 534 -0.70 8.46 5.30
CA MET A 534 -1.25 7.36 4.51
C MET A 534 -0.75 6.04 5.12
N PHE A 535 -1.67 5.28 5.68
CA PHE A 535 -1.37 4.10 6.49
C PHE A 535 -1.51 2.80 5.69
N LEU A 536 -1.02 1.71 6.27
CA LEU A 536 -1.07 0.36 5.70
C LEU A 536 -0.27 0.22 4.39
N THR A 537 0.81 0.99 4.26
CA THR A 537 1.63 1.10 3.03
C THR A 537 2.75 0.06 2.96
N GLY A 538 2.99 -0.72 4.02
CA GLY A 538 4.18 -1.57 4.10
C GLY A 538 4.14 -2.85 3.26
N ALA A 539 3.01 -3.15 2.60
CA ALA A 539 2.88 -4.26 1.68
C ALA A 539 2.78 -3.75 0.23
N TYR A 540 3.66 -4.24 -0.63
CA TYR A 540 3.75 -3.99 -2.08
C TYR A 540 4.10 -2.55 -2.53
N GLN A 541 3.78 -1.50 -1.77
CA GLN A 541 3.92 -0.12 -2.25
C GLN A 541 5.38 0.23 -2.59
N ASP A 542 6.32 -0.09 -1.70
CA ASP A 542 7.75 0.21 -1.88
C ASP A 542 8.37 -0.45 -3.13
N VAL A 543 7.79 -1.57 -3.54
CA VAL A 543 8.30 -2.44 -4.60
C VAL A 543 7.76 -2.04 -5.96
N MET A 544 6.49 -1.58 -6.00
CA MET A 544 5.81 -1.23 -7.25
C MET A 544 5.92 0.25 -7.60
N GLY A 545 6.38 1.08 -6.67
CA GLY A 545 6.58 2.51 -6.89
C GLY A 545 7.43 2.80 -8.13
N ASP A 546 6.93 3.69 -8.99
CA ASP A 546 7.61 4.15 -10.20
C ASP A 546 8.17 5.56 -10.03
N MET A 547 9.22 5.88 -10.79
CA MET A 547 9.84 7.21 -10.79
C MET A 547 9.14 8.18 -11.74
N HIS A 548 7.80 8.23 -11.70
CA HIS A 548 7.03 9.16 -12.53
C HIS A 548 7.45 10.61 -12.24
N ASN A 549 7.59 11.42 -13.29
CA ASN A 549 8.21 12.76 -13.23
C ASN A 549 9.60 12.82 -12.56
N LEU A 550 10.32 11.69 -12.48
CA LEU A 550 11.61 11.57 -11.80
C LEU A 550 11.54 11.79 -10.28
N PHE A 551 10.37 11.63 -9.67
CA PHE A 551 10.27 11.55 -8.21
C PHE A 551 10.83 10.21 -7.74
N GLY A 552 11.83 10.28 -6.88
CA GLY A 552 12.53 9.12 -6.36
C GLY A 552 11.87 8.54 -5.12
N ARG A 553 12.52 7.56 -4.47
CA ARG A 553 12.04 7.05 -3.18
C ARG A 553 12.11 8.13 -2.10
N LEU A 554 11.15 8.08 -1.19
CA LEU A 554 11.11 8.90 0.01
C LEU A 554 12.27 8.56 0.95
N THR A 555 12.63 9.51 1.81
CA THR A 555 13.47 9.20 2.97
C THR A 555 12.69 8.31 3.91
N GLU A 556 13.36 7.33 4.48
CA GLU A 556 12.76 6.33 5.36
C GLU A 556 13.35 6.45 6.77
N VAL A 557 12.49 6.33 7.76
CA VAL A 557 12.82 6.49 9.18
C VAL A 557 12.34 5.25 9.93
N HIS A 558 13.25 4.57 10.64
CA HIS A 558 12.94 3.39 11.44
C HIS A 558 12.76 3.80 12.90
N VAL A 559 11.59 3.48 13.44
CA VAL A 559 11.17 3.85 14.80
C VAL A 559 10.98 2.58 15.61
N TYR A 560 11.57 2.57 16.81
CA TYR A 560 11.42 1.52 17.81
C TYR A 560 10.94 2.11 19.12
N CYS A 561 10.13 1.35 19.87
CA CYS A 561 9.75 1.69 21.22
C CYS A 561 10.89 1.43 22.20
N HIS A 562 11.02 2.30 23.21
CA HIS A 562 12.00 2.16 24.27
C HIS A 562 11.56 2.92 25.52
N ASP A 563 11.19 2.19 26.57
CA ASP A 563 10.60 2.75 27.82
C ASP A 563 11.46 3.79 28.55
N ASP A 564 12.78 3.82 28.31
CA ASP A 564 13.70 4.77 28.96
C ASP A 564 13.99 6.03 28.11
N GLU A 565 13.44 6.14 26.90
CA GLU A 565 13.64 7.30 26.00
C GLU A 565 12.48 8.32 26.09
N PRO A 566 12.72 9.62 25.85
CA PRO A 566 11.65 10.61 25.81
C PRO A 566 10.59 10.26 24.75
N GLY A 567 9.32 10.17 25.15
CA GLY A 567 8.23 9.77 24.24
C GLY A 567 8.10 8.26 24.06
N ASP A 568 8.89 7.47 24.79
CA ASP A 568 8.93 6.00 24.77
C ASP A 568 9.36 5.41 23.41
N PHE A 569 10.16 6.13 22.63
CA PHE A 569 10.71 5.68 21.34
C PHE A 569 12.09 6.28 21.02
N TYR A 570 12.75 5.75 20.00
CA TYR A 570 13.90 6.38 19.33
C TYR A 570 13.91 6.09 17.83
N ILE A 571 14.60 6.95 17.07
CA ILE A 571 14.91 6.71 15.66
C ILE A 571 16.20 5.90 15.55
N GLU A 572 16.10 4.65 15.10
CA GLU A 572 17.27 3.76 14.97
C GLU A 572 18.12 4.08 13.74
N GLU A 573 17.46 4.13 12.58
CA GLU A 573 18.10 4.31 11.29
C GLU A 573 17.28 5.27 10.42
N VAL A 574 18.00 6.08 9.66
CA VAL A 574 17.43 6.96 8.63
C VAL A 574 18.07 6.58 7.30
N VAL A 575 17.27 6.05 6.38
CA VAL A 575 17.72 5.69 5.04
C VAL A 575 17.38 6.85 4.09
N PRO A 576 18.39 7.56 3.55
CA PRO A 576 18.13 8.73 2.72
C PRO A 576 17.37 8.38 1.44
N GLY A 577 16.37 9.20 1.11
CA GLY A 577 15.62 9.09 -0.13
C GLY A 577 16.50 9.21 -1.38
N THR A 578 15.91 8.93 -2.54
CA THR A 578 16.65 9.00 -3.80
C THR A 578 16.85 10.45 -4.22
N SER A 579 18.09 10.92 -4.19
CA SER A 579 18.48 12.23 -4.74
C SER A 579 18.18 12.37 -6.24
N ALA A 580 18.03 13.60 -6.73
CA ALA A 580 17.89 13.88 -8.16
C ALA A 580 19.03 13.27 -9.01
N GLU A 581 20.27 13.28 -8.48
CA GLU A 581 21.42 12.66 -9.13
C GLU A 581 21.26 11.16 -9.35
N LYS A 582 20.82 10.42 -8.32
CA LYS A 582 20.56 8.98 -8.42
C LYS A 582 19.45 8.69 -9.44
N VAL A 583 18.34 9.42 -9.42
CA VAL A 583 17.25 9.23 -10.39
C VAL A 583 17.74 9.49 -11.82
N LEU A 584 18.45 10.59 -12.05
CA LEU A 584 19.02 10.91 -13.36
C LEU A 584 20.03 9.84 -13.81
N THR A 585 20.84 9.30 -12.91
CA THR A 585 21.77 8.21 -13.21
C THR A 585 21.04 6.94 -13.63
N THR A 586 19.93 6.60 -12.96
CA THR A 586 19.04 5.49 -13.36
C THR A 586 18.50 5.70 -14.78
N MET A 587 18.21 6.95 -15.15
CA MET A 587 17.81 7.35 -16.51
C MET A 587 18.99 7.52 -17.48
N GLN A 588 20.17 7.00 -17.13
CA GLN A 588 21.39 6.96 -17.94
C GLN A 588 22.06 8.33 -18.18
N TYR A 589 21.72 9.35 -17.39
CA TYR A 589 22.45 10.61 -17.40
C TYR A 589 23.75 10.50 -16.60
N ASN A 590 24.78 11.23 -17.05
CA ASN A 590 26.00 11.44 -16.28
C ASN A 590 25.94 12.82 -15.62
N THR A 591 25.58 12.85 -14.35
CA THR A 591 25.37 14.05 -13.53
C THR A 591 26.62 14.91 -13.42
N GLU A 592 27.79 14.29 -13.29
CA GLU A 592 29.08 14.99 -13.27
C GLU A 592 29.32 15.78 -14.58
N SER A 593 28.96 15.20 -15.72
CA SER A 593 29.05 15.84 -17.03
C SER A 593 28.02 16.96 -17.20
N MET A 594 26.82 16.81 -16.63
CA MET A 594 25.79 17.86 -16.59
C MET A 594 26.28 19.07 -15.80
N ALA A 595 26.78 18.87 -14.57
CA ALA A 595 27.34 19.92 -13.74
C ALA A 595 28.50 20.66 -14.43
N LYS A 596 29.44 19.94 -15.04
CA LYS A 596 30.54 20.53 -15.84
C LYS A 596 30.01 21.35 -17.02
N THR A 597 28.93 20.93 -17.65
CA THR A 597 28.33 21.62 -18.80
C THR A 597 27.71 22.95 -18.37
N ILE A 598 26.90 22.95 -17.30
CA ILE A 598 26.30 24.17 -16.74
C ILE A 598 27.38 25.14 -16.26
N LYS A 599 28.39 24.66 -15.53
CA LYS A 599 29.52 25.47 -15.08
C LYS A 599 30.24 26.19 -16.23
N LYS A 600 30.51 25.48 -17.34
CA LYS A 600 31.11 26.10 -18.54
C LYS A 600 30.23 27.19 -19.15
N GLN A 601 28.90 27.03 -19.12
CA GLN A 601 27.97 28.05 -19.62
C GLN A 601 27.97 29.28 -18.71
N ILE A 602 27.97 29.09 -17.38
CA ILE A 602 28.07 30.16 -16.39
C ILE A 602 29.39 30.93 -16.57
N ASP A 603 30.52 30.24 -16.65
CA ASP A 603 31.85 30.85 -16.87
C ASP A 603 31.89 31.69 -18.16
N ARG A 604 31.18 31.25 -19.20
CA ARG A 604 31.07 31.99 -20.46
C ARG A 604 30.31 33.31 -20.29
N GLN A 605 29.24 33.34 -19.49
CA GLN A 605 28.52 34.57 -19.18
C GLN A 605 29.37 35.51 -18.31
N VAL A 606 30.10 34.96 -17.33
CA VAL A 606 31.05 35.74 -16.53
C VAL A 606 32.13 36.40 -17.40
N ARG A 607 32.73 35.66 -18.34
CA ARG A 607 33.73 36.22 -19.27
C ARG A 607 33.18 37.31 -20.21
N LYS A 608 31.88 37.26 -20.53
CA LYS A 608 31.19 38.28 -21.33
C LYS A 608 30.82 39.53 -20.52
N GLY A 609 30.92 39.47 -19.19
CA GLY A 609 30.51 40.55 -18.30
C GLY A 609 28.99 40.63 -18.08
N SER A 610 28.20 39.65 -18.54
CA SER A 610 26.74 39.58 -18.32
C SER A 610 26.37 39.01 -16.95
N LEU A 611 27.33 38.42 -16.23
CA LEU A 611 27.15 37.86 -14.89
C LEU A 611 28.37 38.16 -14.00
N ALA A 612 28.15 38.53 -12.74
CA ALA A 612 29.26 38.76 -11.82
C ALA A 612 29.94 37.44 -11.43
N PRO A 613 31.28 37.39 -11.25
CA PRO A 613 31.98 36.14 -10.89
C PRO A 613 31.47 35.49 -9.60
N ARG A 614 31.16 36.29 -8.57
CA ARG A 614 30.61 35.79 -7.30
C ARG A 614 29.23 35.16 -7.47
N GLU A 615 28.38 35.73 -8.33
CA GLU A 615 27.09 35.12 -8.66
C GLU A 615 27.25 33.83 -9.45
N GLY A 616 28.20 33.79 -10.40
CA GLY A 616 28.49 32.56 -11.15
C GLY A 616 28.86 31.37 -10.25
N VAL A 617 29.68 31.60 -9.23
CA VAL A 617 30.00 30.57 -8.22
C VAL A 617 28.76 30.14 -7.45
N ARG A 618 27.92 31.10 -7.02
CA ARG A 618 26.66 30.79 -6.31
C ARG A 618 25.72 29.93 -7.14
N TRP A 619 25.52 30.26 -8.42
CA TRP A 619 24.68 29.47 -9.32
C TRP A 619 25.23 28.07 -9.58
N THR A 620 26.55 27.92 -9.67
CA THR A 620 27.19 26.60 -9.82
C THR A 620 26.94 25.74 -8.58
N ASN A 621 27.20 26.29 -7.38
CA ASN A 621 26.98 25.59 -6.13
C ASN A 621 25.50 25.26 -5.92
N PHE A 622 24.59 26.15 -6.31
CA PHE A 622 23.15 25.91 -6.25
C PHE A 622 22.74 24.73 -7.14
N TYR A 623 23.21 24.69 -8.39
CA TYR A 623 22.91 23.58 -9.30
C TYR A 623 23.43 22.23 -8.77
N GLU A 624 24.66 22.21 -8.24
CA GLU A 624 25.23 21.00 -7.62
C GLU A 624 24.45 20.58 -6.36
N LYS A 625 24.02 21.55 -5.53
CA LYS A 625 23.12 21.28 -4.39
C LYS A 625 21.80 20.66 -4.84
N CYS A 626 21.17 21.18 -5.90
CA CYS A 626 19.92 20.62 -6.44
C CYS A 626 20.09 19.21 -6.99
N LEU A 627 21.24 18.88 -7.59
CA LEU A 627 21.52 17.50 -8.03
C LEU A 627 21.64 16.55 -6.84
N ALA A 628 22.30 16.98 -5.76
CA ALA A 628 22.49 16.16 -4.57
C ALA A 628 21.24 16.07 -3.67
N GLY A 629 20.30 17.01 -3.81
CA GLY A 629 19.10 17.13 -3.00
C GLY A 629 18.00 16.13 -3.34
N SER A 630 16.95 16.16 -2.51
CA SER A 630 15.70 15.41 -2.71
C SER A 630 15.05 15.74 -4.05
N THR A 631 14.28 14.80 -4.59
CA THR A 631 13.43 15.04 -5.76
C THR A 631 12.15 15.80 -5.41
N TYR A 632 11.79 15.88 -4.13
CA TYR A 632 10.56 16.51 -3.65
C TYR A 632 10.76 17.99 -3.33
N LEU A 633 9.66 18.70 -3.07
CA LEU A 633 9.72 20.13 -2.78
C LEU A 633 10.33 20.37 -1.39
N SER A 634 11.19 21.38 -1.31
CA SER A 634 11.62 21.99 -0.04
C SER A 634 10.52 22.97 0.38
N VAL A 635 10.02 22.83 1.60
CA VAL A 635 8.95 23.68 2.13
C VAL A 635 9.59 24.56 3.21
N ASP A 636 9.98 25.77 2.81
CA ASP A 636 10.60 26.79 3.66
C ASP A 636 9.56 27.70 4.33
#